data_AF-B8G3L5-F1
#
_entry.id   AF-B8G3L5-F1
#
_cell.length_a   1.000
_cell.length_b   1.000
_cell.length_c   1.000
_cell.angle_alpha   90.00
_cell.angle_beta   90.00
_cell.angle_gamma   90.00
#
_symmetry.space_group_name_H-M   'P 1'
#
loop_
_entity.id
_entity.type
_entity.pdbx_description
1 polymer ?
#
loop_
_entity_poly.entity_id
_entity_poly.type
_entity_poly.pdbx_seq_one_letter_code
_entity_poly.pdbx_strand_id
1 'polypeptide(L)'
;MFMSLLAGIGAAWLIEMLRSRSAKWLIFSGIALLVLVDFFQGPQMLSEVRGRSVDIWLADQSGEGGVAQFPFELVTRAEHTFFTLVHRKPFIGGFFAAYSTPQFRHIEPILSVFPDTQSVSLLRELGVRWVIVDSTRYQNYARVHSAIESMGLRFRIELDGQYVYELR
;
A
#
# COMPACT_ATOMS: atom_id res chain seq x y z
N MET A 1 -12.49 -4.38 24.69
CA MET A 1 -12.72 -3.79 26.03
C MET A 1 -13.50 -4.74 26.93
N PHE A 2 -14.79 -5.04 26.66
CA PHE A 2 -15.59 -5.92 27.53
C PHE A 2 -15.09 -7.38 27.61
N MET A 3 -14.63 -7.95 26.48
CA MET A 3 -14.13 -9.34 26.45
C MET A 3 -12.86 -9.53 27.28
N SER A 4 -11.94 -8.57 27.26
CA SER A 4 -10.69 -8.62 28.04
C SER A 4 -10.95 -8.55 29.54
N LEU A 5 -11.94 -7.74 29.95
CA LEU A 5 -12.37 -7.66 31.36
C LEU A 5 -13.01 -8.97 31.83
N LEU A 6 -13.91 -9.56 31.04
CA LEU A 6 -14.53 -10.85 31.36
C LEU A 6 -13.51 -11.99 31.39
N ALA A 7 -12.53 -12.00 30.49
CA ALA A 7 -11.43 -12.95 30.49
C ALA A 7 -10.58 -12.82 31.77
N GLY A 8 -10.30 -11.59 32.22
CA GLY A 8 -9.60 -11.34 33.48
C GLY A 8 -10.37 -11.84 34.71
N ILE A 9 -11.69 -11.58 34.76
CA ILE A 9 -12.56 -12.07 35.84
C ILE A 9 -12.64 -13.61 35.82
N GLY A 10 -12.79 -14.22 34.64
CA GLY A 10 -12.83 -15.67 34.49
C GLY A 10 -11.50 -16.34 34.89
N ALA A 11 -10.36 -15.72 34.55
CA ALA A 11 -9.04 -16.18 34.97
C ALA A 11 -8.87 -16.09 36.50
N ALA A 12 -9.30 -15.00 37.13
CA ALA A 12 -9.28 -14.83 38.58
C ALA A 12 -10.14 -15.89 39.27
N TRP A 13 -11.36 -16.11 38.77
CA TRP A 13 -12.28 -17.13 39.28
C TRP A 13 -11.70 -18.56 39.20
N LEU A 14 -11.07 -18.92 38.07
CA LEU A 14 -10.40 -20.21 37.90
C LEU A 14 -9.23 -20.40 38.89
N ILE A 15 -8.45 -19.34 39.14
CA ILE A 15 -7.31 -19.38 40.08
C ILE A 15 -7.80 -19.51 41.52
N GLU A 16 -8.91 -18.86 41.88
CA GLU A 16 -9.50 -18.94 43.22
C GLU A 16 -10.09 -20.32 43.53
N MET A 17 -10.61 -21.02 42.53
CA MET A 17 -11.20 -22.35 42.70
C MET A 17 -10.18 -23.44 43.05
N LEU A 18 -8.88 -23.16 42.88
CA LEU A 18 -7.79 -24.05 43.24
C LEU A 18 -7.35 -23.88 44.70
N ARG A 19 -7.19 -25.01 45.43
CA ARG A 19 -6.71 -25.00 46.82
C ARG A 19 -5.19 -24.94 46.96
N SER A 20 -4.44 -25.52 46.02
CA SER A 20 -2.97 -25.59 46.09
C SER A 20 -2.30 -24.35 45.49
N ARG A 21 -1.31 -23.80 46.19
CA ARG A 21 -0.47 -22.69 45.70
C ARG A 21 0.30 -23.06 44.43
N SER A 22 0.74 -24.31 44.29
CA SER A 22 1.45 -24.76 43.09
C SER A 22 0.54 -24.83 41.86
N ALA A 23 -0.71 -25.29 42.04
CA ALA A 23 -1.69 -25.34 40.96
C ALA A 23 -2.06 -23.92 40.47
N LYS A 24 -2.17 -22.95 41.39
CA LYS A 24 -2.42 -21.53 41.04
C LYS A 24 -1.32 -20.96 40.17
N TRP A 25 -0.06 -21.19 40.55
CA TRP A 25 1.10 -20.75 39.76
C TRP A 25 1.16 -21.42 38.39
N LEU A 26 0.82 -22.71 38.30
CA LEU A 26 0.79 -23.44 37.03
C LEU A 26 -0.26 -22.88 36.08
N ILE A 27 -1.50 -22.67 36.56
CA ILE A 27 -2.56 -22.05 35.74
C ILE A 27 -2.20 -20.62 35.35
N PHE A 28 -1.72 -19.80 36.29
CA PHE A 28 -1.30 -18.43 35.99
C PHE A 28 -0.21 -18.41 34.92
N SER A 29 0.82 -19.25 35.05
CA SER A 29 1.91 -19.34 34.07
C SER A 29 1.41 -19.81 32.71
N GLY A 30 0.46 -20.76 32.68
CA GLY A 30 -0.18 -21.21 31.45
C GLY A 30 -0.97 -20.11 30.74
N ILE A 31 -1.76 -19.34 31.50
CA ILE A 31 -2.51 -18.19 30.95
C ILE A 31 -1.54 -17.11 30.45
N ALA A 32 -0.52 -16.77 31.24
CA ALA A 32 0.48 -15.79 30.85
C ALA A 32 1.24 -16.22 29.59
N LEU A 33 1.60 -17.49 29.49
CA LEU A 33 2.24 -18.04 28.29
C LEU A 33 1.32 -17.97 27.08
N LEU A 34 0.04 -18.32 27.21
CA LEU A 34 -0.93 -18.20 26.13
C LEU A 34 -1.07 -16.76 25.66
N VAL A 35 -1.12 -15.79 26.57
CA VAL A 35 -1.13 -14.37 26.22
C VAL A 35 0.16 -13.97 25.49
N LEU A 36 1.33 -14.40 25.96
CA LEU A 36 2.60 -14.09 25.29
C LEU A 36 2.66 -14.70 23.90
N VAL A 37 2.17 -15.92 23.70
CA VAL A 37 2.11 -16.57 22.38
C VAL A 37 1.12 -15.87 21.46
N ASP A 38 -0.05 -15.48 21.97
CA ASP A 38 -1.07 -14.76 21.19
C ASP A 38 -0.59 -13.37 20.74
N PHE A 39 0.16 -12.68 21.60
CA PHE A 39 0.76 -11.38 21.28
C PHE A 39 2.08 -11.46 20.52
N PHE A 40 2.66 -12.65 20.34
CA PHE A 40 3.91 -12.82 19.62
C PHE A 40 3.66 -12.74 18.10
N GLN A 41 3.81 -11.54 17.54
CA GLN A 41 3.62 -11.30 16.11
C GLN A 41 4.82 -11.75 15.24
N GLY A 42 5.86 -12.33 15.84
CA GLY A 42 7.12 -12.65 15.16
C GLY A 42 7.94 -11.40 14.79
N PRO A 43 9.13 -11.60 14.19
CA PRO A 43 9.97 -10.50 13.73
C PRO A 43 9.25 -9.72 12.63
N GLN A 44 9.03 -8.42 12.88
CA GLN A 44 8.44 -7.53 11.88
C GLN A 44 9.52 -7.08 10.91
N MET A 45 9.24 -7.18 9.61
CA MET A 45 10.08 -6.56 8.59
C MET A 45 9.88 -5.05 8.65
N LEU A 46 10.92 -4.33 9.07
CA LEU A 46 10.92 -2.88 9.05
C LEU A 46 11.38 -2.40 7.68
N SER A 47 10.70 -1.38 7.14
CA SER A 47 11.17 -0.63 5.98
C SER A 47 11.74 0.71 6.44
N GLU A 48 12.80 1.16 5.77
CA GLU A 48 13.30 2.51 5.97
C GLU A 48 12.22 3.52 5.53
N VAL A 49 12.05 4.60 6.31
CA VAL A 49 11.14 5.71 5.98
C VAL A 49 11.82 6.62 4.98
N ARG A 50 11.89 6.17 3.73
CA ARG A 50 12.55 6.88 2.63
C ARG A 50 11.71 6.79 1.36
N GLY A 51 11.77 7.85 0.54
CA GLY A 51 11.21 7.83 -0.81
C GLY A 51 11.92 6.83 -1.71
N ARG A 52 11.20 6.26 -2.68
CA ARG A 52 11.83 5.39 -3.69
C ARG A 52 12.72 6.23 -4.61
N SER A 53 13.69 5.60 -5.26
CA SER A 53 14.56 6.25 -6.23
C SER A 53 13.77 6.98 -7.32
N VAL A 54 12.64 6.41 -7.75
CA VAL A 54 11.73 7.05 -8.72
C VAL A 54 11.10 8.34 -8.20
N ASP A 55 10.75 8.41 -6.92
CA ASP A 55 10.11 9.59 -6.34
C ASP A 55 11.14 10.72 -6.16
N ILE A 56 12.40 10.39 -5.86
CA ILE A 56 13.52 11.34 -5.82
C ILE A 56 13.78 11.87 -7.24
N TRP A 57 13.88 10.98 -8.23
CA TRP A 57 14.06 11.38 -9.63
C TRP A 57 12.92 12.28 -10.14
N LEU A 58 11.67 11.99 -9.75
CA LEU A 58 10.51 12.80 -10.07
C LEU A 58 10.55 14.18 -9.44
N ALA A 59 11.10 14.32 -8.23
CA ALA A 59 11.27 15.61 -7.56
C ALA A 59 12.17 16.55 -8.39
N ASP A 60 13.17 16.01 -9.08
CA ASP A 60 14.09 16.77 -9.93
C ASP A 60 13.49 17.14 -11.30
N GLN A 61 12.40 16.50 -11.71
CA GLN A 61 11.77 16.80 -13.01
C GLN A 61 11.02 18.13 -12.96
N SER A 62 11.45 19.09 -13.77
CA SER A 62 10.75 20.37 -13.97
C SER A 62 9.41 20.18 -14.69
N GLY A 63 8.42 20.98 -14.32
CA GLY A 63 7.14 21.09 -15.03
C GLY A 63 5.94 20.64 -14.20
N GLU A 64 4.78 21.13 -14.64
CA GLU A 64 3.47 20.80 -14.10
C GLU A 64 2.96 19.47 -14.68
N GLY A 65 2.04 18.83 -13.96
CA GLY A 65 1.40 17.59 -14.37
C GLY A 65 1.32 16.56 -13.25
N GLY A 66 0.22 15.80 -13.25
CA GLY A 66 -0.04 14.76 -12.27
C GLY A 66 0.83 13.52 -12.44
N VAL A 67 0.94 12.76 -11.35
CA VAL A 67 1.58 11.44 -11.31
C VAL A 67 0.51 10.37 -11.12
N ALA A 68 0.54 9.33 -11.98
CA ALA A 68 -0.26 8.12 -11.82
C ALA A 68 0.67 6.92 -11.58
N GLN A 69 0.27 6.01 -10.69
CA GLN A 69 1.02 4.78 -10.40
C GLN A 69 0.20 3.57 -10.82
N PHE A 70 0.86 2.61 -11.45
CA PHE A 70 0.31 1.32 -11.85
C PHE A 70 1.10 0.14 -11.28
N PRO A 71 0.48 -1.02 -11.02
CA PRO A 71 -0.96 -1.29 -11.11
C PRO A 71 -1.82 -0.34 -10.25
N PHE A 72 -3.04 -0.02 -10.70
CA PHE A 72 -3.78 1.13 -10.18
C PHE A 72 -4.16 0.96 -8.70
N GLU A 73 -4.33 -0.27 -8.21
CA GLU A 73 -4.60 -0.56 -6.82
C GLU A 73 -3.53 -0.03 -5.85
N LEU A 74 -2.29 0.15 -6.32
CA LEU A 74 -1.19 0.66 -5.51
C LEU A 74 -1.44 2.08 -4.99
N VAL A 75 -2.20 2.90 -5.72
CA VAL A 75 -2.47 4.30 -5.34
C VAL A 75 -3.29 4.44 -4.05
N THR A 76 -3.89 3.35 -3.58
CA THR A 76 -4.68 3.30 -2.35
C THR A 76 -3.88 2.89 -1.12
N ARG A 77 -2.64 2.43 -1.32
CA ARG A 77 -1.77 1.95 -0.24
C ARG A 77 -1.12 3.14 0.48
N ALA A 78 -0.97 3.02 1.79
CA ALA A 78 -0.47 4.10 2.64
C ALA A 78 0.97 4.52 2.27
N GLU A 79 1.81 3.55 1.93
CA GLU A 79 3.19 3.78 1.49
C GLU A 79 3.26 4.59 0.19
N HIS A 80 2.36 4.33 -0.77
CA HIS A 80 2.32 5.07 -2.03
C HIS A 80 1.83 6.50 -1.84
N THR A 81 0.91 6.72 -0.89
CA THR A 81 0.51 8.09 -0.50
C THR A 81 1.69 8.82 0.14
N PHE A 82 2.48 8.15 1.00
CA PHE A 82 3.67 8.75 1.61
C PHE A 82 4.71 9.19 0.58
N PHE A 83 4.96 8.38 -0.46
CA PHE A 83 5.92 8.70 -1.53
C PHE A 83 5.62 10.03 -2.25
N THR A 84 4.35 10.45 -2.28
CA THR A 84 3.96 11.73 -2.89
C THR A 84 4.55 12.96 -2.20
N LEU A 85 4.90 12.84 -0.92
CA LEU A 85 5.54 13.91 -0.15
C LEU A 85 6.96 14.22 -0.63
N VAL A 86 7.58 13.26 -1.34
CA VAL A 86 8.95 13.38 -1.86
C VAL A 86 8.96 14.22 -3.13
N HIS A 87 8.14 13.87 -4.13
CA HIS A 87 8.11 14.57 -5.41
C HIS A 87 7.19 15.80 -5.42
N ARG A 88 6.26 15.93 -4.45
CA ARG A 88 5.34 17.09 -4.28
C ARG A 88 4.57 17.49 -5.55
N LYS A 89 4.29 16.51 -6.41
CA LYS A 89 3.47 16.69 -7.62
C LYS A 89 2.04 16.28 -7.33
N PRO A 90 1.04 16.86 -8.03
CA PRO A 90 -0.33 16.33 -8.00
C PRO A 90 -0.32 14.84 -8.30
N PHE A 91 -1.18 14.07 -7.66
CA PHE A 91 -1.24 12.62 -7.85
C PHE A 91 -2.68 12.13 -7.87
N ILE A 92 -2.90 10.97 -8.46
CA ILE A 92 -4.19 10.28 -8.44
C ILE A 92 -4.16 9.23 -7.32
N GLY A 93 -5.19 9.22 -6.48
CA GLY A 93 -5.38 8.23 -5.42
C GLY A 93 -5.32 8.83 -4.03
N GLY A 94 -4.99 8.00 -3.04
CA GLY A 94 -4.93 8.37 -1.64
C GLY A 94 -5.27 7.20 -0.72
N PHE A 95 -4.90 7.32 0.55
CA PHE A 95 -5.22 6.32 1.56
C PHE A 95 -6.69 6.46 2.00
N PHE A 96 -7.57 5.76 1.28
CA PHE A 96 -9.01 5.73 1.60
C PHE A 96 -9.27 4.64 2.65
N ALA A 97 -9.27 5.01 3.93
CA ALA A 97 -9.48 4.04 5.01
C ALA A 97 -10.76 3.19 4.83
N ALA A 98 -11.92 3.83 4.62
CA ALA A 98 -13.20 3.14 4.43
C ALA A 98 -14.12 3.76 3.36
N TYR A 99 -13.83 4.97 2.87
CA TYR A 99 -14.69 5.69 1.93
C TYR A 99 -13.88 6.36 0.83
N SER A 100 -13.97 5.82 -0.39
CA SER A 100 -13.43 6.46 -1.58
C SER A 100 -14.30 7.65 -2.01
N THR A 101 -13.73 8.60 -2.75
CA THR A 101 -14.51 9.71 -3.31
C THR A 101 -15.35 9.23 -4.50
N PRO A 102 -16.47 9.91 -4.83
CA PRO A 102 -17.24 9.60 -6.04
C PRO A 102 -16.40 9.65 -7.32
N GLN A 103 -15.47 10.61 -7.40
CA GLN A 103 -14.52 10.73 -8.50
C GLN A 103 -13.62 9.49 -8.59
N PHE A 104 -13.05 9.03 -7.47
CA PHE A 104 -12.18 7.86 -7.46
C PHE A 104 -12.93 6.60 -7.93
N ARG A 105 -14.15 6.37 -7.45
CA ARG A 105 -14.99 5.24 -7.87
C ARG A 105 -15.30 5.24 -9.37
N HIS A 106 -15.32 6.41 -10.00
CA HIS A 106 -15.58 6.52 -11.43
C HIS A 106 -14.33 6.18 -12.26
N ILE A 107 -13.16 6.65 -11.84
CA ILE A 107 -11.92 6.47 -12.60
C ILE A 107 -11.26 5.10 -12.36
N GLU A 108 -11.44 4.50 -11.18
CA GLU A 108 -10.83 3.22 -10.80
C GLU A 108 -11.10 2.09 -11.80
N PRO A 109 -12.35 1.77 -12.20
CA PRO A 109 -12.59 0.67 -13.13
C PRO A 109 -12.00 0.92 -14.52
N ILE A 110 -11.79 2.18 -14.90
CA ILE A 110 -11.16 2.53 -16.18
C ILE A 110 -9.65 2.32 -16.05
N LEU A 111 -9.00 2.98 -15.08
CA LEU A 111 -7.55 2.96 -14.91
C LEU A 111 -7.01 1.58 -14.47
N SER A 112 -7.82 0.73 -13.84
CA SER A 112 -7.40 -0.62 -13.46
C SER A 112 -7.10 -1.53 -14.66
N VAL A 113 -7.57 -1.18 -15.86
CA VAL A 113 -7.35 -1.95 -17.10
C VAL A 113 -6.20 -1.38 -17.93
N PHE A 114 -5.52 -0.35 -17.43
CA PHE A 114 -4.34 0.22 -18.09
C PHE A 114 -3.28 -0.88 -18.38
N PRO A 115 -2.66 -0.88 -19.58
CA PRO A 115 -2.75 0.12 -20.64
C PRO A 115 -3.85 -0.17 -21.69
N ASP A 116 -4.82 0.75 -21.82
CA ASP A 116 -5.83 0.74 -22.88
C ASP A 116 -6.15 2.18 -23.34
N THR A 117 -6.86 2.32 -24.47
CA THR A 117 -7.19 3.62 -25.05
C THR A 117 -8.04 4.49 -24.11
N GLN A 118 -8.96 3.89 -23.34
CA GLN A 118 -9.81 4.62 -22.40
C GLN A 118 -8.99 5.14 -21.21
N SER A 119 -8.14 4.30 -20.62
CA SER A 119 -7.24 4.72 -19.54
C SER A 119 -6.33 5.85 -19.96
N VAL A 120 -5.69 5.73 -21.14
CA VAL A 120 -4.75 6.76 -21.61
C VAL A 120 -5.47 8.08 -21.90
N SER A 121 -6.69 8.02 -22.44
CA SER A 121 -7.51 9.22 -22.66
C SER A 121 -7.91 9.88 -21.34
N LEU A 122 -8.32 9.09 -20.35
CA LEU A 122 -8.66 9.58 -19.02
C LEU A 122 -7.43 10.17 -18.29
N LEU A 123 -6.25 9.56 -18.42
CA LEU A 123 -5.01 10.12 -17.87
C LEU A 123 -4.70 11.51 -18.45
N ARG A 124 -4.92 11.72 -19.75
CA ARG A 124 -4.78 13.05 -20.37
C ARG A 124 -5.79 14.05 -19.82
N GLU A 125 -7.05 13.65 -19.68
CA GLU A 125 -8.12 14.50 -19.11
C GLU A 125 -7.80 14.92 -17.67
N LEU A 126 -7.25 14.01 -16.87
CA LEU A 126 -6.83 14.27 -15.50
C LEU A 126 -5.51 15.08 -15.39
N GLY A 127 -4.92 15.47 -16.52
CA GLY A 127 -3.68 16.25 -16.55
C GLY A 127 -2.46 15.47 -16.05
N VAL A 128 -2.46 14.14 -16.19
CA VAL A 128 -1.31 13.30 -15.83
C VAL A 128 -0.21 13.48 -16.85
N ARG A 129 1.01 13.72 -16.35
CA ARG A 129 2.22 13.79 -17.16
C ARG A 129 3.15 12.61 -16.93
N TRP A 130 3.19 12.11 -15.70
CA TRP A 130 4.11 11.04 -15.30
C TRP A 130 3.32 9.79 -14.96
N VAL A 131 3.66 8.69 -15.61
CA VAL A 131 3.09 7.38 -15.35
C VAL A 131 4.19 6.47 -14.83
N ILE A 132 4.06 6.04 -13.57
CA ILE A 132 4.97 5.08 -12.94
C ILE A 132 4.32 3.71 -13.03
N VAL A 133 5.09 2.69 -13.41
CA VAL A 133 4.62 1.31 -13.45
C VAL A 133 5.59 0.40 -12.70
N ASP A 134 5.09 -0.29 -11.69
CA ASP A 134 5.83 -1.30 -10.95
C ASP A 134 5.87 -2.59 -11.76
N SER A 135 7.02 -2.87 -12.38
CA SER A 135 7.21 -4.04 -13.26
C SER A 135 7.13 -5.37 -12.51
N THR A 136 7.42 -5.37 -11.20
CA THR A 136 7.45 -6.59 -10.36
C THR A 136 6.06 -7.17 -10.12
N ARG A 137 5.01 -6.39 -10.41
CA ARG A 137 3.61 -6.80 -10.27
C ARG A 137 3.03 -7.48 -11.50
N TYR A 138 3.77 -7.53 -12.61
CA TYR A 138 3.33 -8.14 -13.86
C TYR A 138 4.12 -9.40 -14.19
N GLN A 139 3.44 -10.47 -14.58
CA GLN A 139 4.10 -11.72 -14.99
C GLN A 139 4.95 -11.55 -16.26
N ASN A 140 4.47 -10.74 -17.21
CA ASN A 140 5.19 -10.43 -18.45
C ASN A 140 5.17 -8.92 -18.69
N TYR A 141 6.08 -8.23 -18.01
CA TYR A 141 6.18 -6.78 -18.11
C TYR A 141 6.59 -6.30 -19.51
N ALA A 142 7.39 -7.07 -20.25
CA ALA A 142 7.80 -6.70 -21.61
C ALA A 142 6.59 -6.45 -22.53
N ARG A 143 5.55 -7.29 -22.43
CA ARG A 143 4.30 -7.09 -23.18
C ARG A 143 3.57 -5.80 -22.77
N VAL A 144 3.54 -5.51 -21.48
CA VAL A 144 2.91 -4.29 -20.93
C VAL A 144 3.67 -3.05 -21.39
N HIS A 145 4.99 -3.06 -21.32
CA HIS A 145 5.87 -2.01 -21.82
C HIS A 145 5.60 -1.70 -23.29
N SER A 146 5.61 -2.71 -24.16
CA SER A 146 5.30 -2.51 -25.59
C SER A 146 3.89 -1.96 -25.82
N ALA A 147 2.90 -2.38 -25.03
CA ALA A 147 1.54 -1.84 -25.11
C ALA A 147 1.49 -0.35 -24.70
N ILE A 148 2.18 0.03 -23.62
CA ILE A 148 2.28 1.42 -23.17
C ILE A 148 2.91 2.31 -24.26
N GLU A 149 4.03 1.87 -24.84
CA GLU A 149 4.70 2.64 -25.89
C GLU A 149 3.84 2.75 -27.16
N SER A 150 3.12 1.70 -27.53
CA SER A 150 2.20 1.73 -28.68
C SER A 150 1.03 2.72 -28.50
N MET A 151 0.69 3.06 -27.25
CA MET A 151 -0.33 4.07 -26.91
C MET A 151 0.23 5.51 -26.90
N GLY A 152 1.52 5.69 -27.21
CA GLY A 152 2.18 6.98 -27.35
C GLY A 152 2.79 7.53 -26.06
N LEU A 153 2.87 6.73 -24.99
CA LEU A 153 3.62 7.10 -23.79
C LEU A 153 5.11 6.87 -24.01
N ARG A 154 5.94 7.87 -23.72
CA ARG A 154 7.38 7.80 -23.97
C ARG A 154 8.11 7.30 -22.73
N PHE A 155 8.82 6.18 -22.83
CA PHE A 155 9.69 5.70 -21.76
C PHE A 155 10.79 6.72 -21.43
N ARG A 156 11.10 6.87 -20.13
CA ARG A 156 12.10 7.82 -19.64
C ARG A 156 13.23 7.16 -18.87
N ILE A 157 12.89 6.36 -17.88
CA ILE A 157 13.87 5.71 -17.01
C ILE A 157 13.23 4.53 -16.29
N GLU A 158 14.07 3.58 -15.89
CA GLU A 158 13.73 2.50 -14.97
C GLU A 158 14.63 2.64 -13.74
N LEU A 159 14.04 2.56 -12.55
CA LEU A 159 14.72 2.65 -11.25
C LEU A 159 14.09 1.65 -10.28
N ASP A 160 14.87 0.67 -9.84
CA ASP A 160 14.46 -0.33 -8.84
C ASP A 160 13.14 -1.04 -9.20
N GLY A 161 12.96 -1.40 -10.48
CA GLY A 161 11.75 -2.04 -11.00
C GLY A 161 10.58 -1.08 -11.26
N GLN A 162 10.74 0.22 -11.01
CA GLN A 162 9.76 1.26 -11.33
C GLN A 162 10.09 1.90 -12.68
N TYR A 163 9.23 1.66 -13.66
CA TYR A 163 9.36 2.26 -14.99
C TYR A 163 8.59 3.57 -15.04
N VAL A 164 9.22 4.62 -15.57
CA VAL A 164 8.60 5.93 -15.74
C VAL A 164 8.37 6.22 -17.21
N TYR A 165 7.14 6.64 -17.50
CA TYR A 165 6.72 7.10 -18.80
C TYR A 165 6.24 8.55 -18.72
N GLU A 166 6.53 9.32 -19.76
CA GLU A 166 5.97 10.66 -19.97
C GLU A 166 4.76 10.56 -20.92
N LEU A 167 3.62 11.07 -20.46
CA LEU A 167 2.43 11.31 -21.27
C LEU A 167 2.47 12.75 -21.76
N ARG A 168 2.41 12.93 -23.09
CA ARG A 168 2.36 14.22 -23.77
C ARG A 168 0.95 14.58 -24.20
#